data_AF-A0A2V8J009-F1
#
_entry.id   AF-A0A2V8J009-F1
#
_cell.length_a   1.000
_cell.length_b   1.000
_cell.length_c   1.000
_cell.angle_alpha   90.00
_cell.angle_beta   90.00
_cell.angle_gamma   90.00
#
_symmetry.space_group_name_H-M   'P 1'
#
loop_
_entity.id
_entity.type
_entity.pdbx_description
1 polymer ?
#
loop_
_entity_poly.entity_id
_entity_poly.type
_entity_poly.pdbx_seq_one_letter_code
_entity_poly.pdbx_strand_id
1 'polypeptide(L)'
;SIRQDIAIPGSRLLYVRFHGRKFDKWWRHQHRDERYDYLYTREELQPYVVQLKSVLENKDIQRAYIFFNNHPGAKAVANAVMMRAQLDIPVKTELPDKLVETYPELISK
;
A
#
# COMPACT_ATOMS: atom_id res chain seq x y z
N SER A 1 -6.63 10.60 -4.60
CA SER A 1 -6.71 10.11 -3.20
C SER A 1 -8.07 9.48 -2.99
N ILE A 2 -8.12 8.17 -2.75
CA ILE A 2 -9.37 7.44 -2.49
C ILE A 2 -9.84 7.82 -1.08
N ARG A 3 -10.92 8.62 -1.02
CA ARG A 3 -11.72 8.87 0.18
C ARG A 3 -12.86 7.85 0.23
N GLN A 4 -12.52 6.56 0.18
CA GLN A 4 -13.52 5.51 0.33
C GLN A 4 -13.12 4.68 1.52
N ASP A 5 -14.07 4.54 2.45
CA ASP A 5 -13.99 3.53 3.48
C ASP A 5 -14.05 2.15 2.83
N ILE A 6 -13.33 1.18 3.39
CA ILE A 6 -13.44 -0.21 2.94
C ILE A 6 -14.83 -0.72 3.34
N ALA A 7 -15.80 -0.58 2.44
CA ALA A 7 -17.13 -1.15 2.59
C ALA A 7 -17.17 -2.52 1.93
N ILE A 8 -17.69 -3.52 2.65
CA ILE A 8 -17.92 -4.87 2.12
C ILE A 8 -19.43 -5.19 2.12
N PRO A 9 -20.28 -4.52 1.35
CA PRO A 9 -21.66 -4.97 1.19
C PRO A 9 -21.72 -6.09 0.14
N GLY A 10 -21.92 -7.33 0.58
CA GLY A 10 -22.32 -8.47 -0.27
C GLY A 10 -21.28 -9.00 -1.27
N SER A 11 -20.07 -8.44 -1.31
CA SER A 11 -18.98 -8.93 -2.16
C SER A 11 -18.11 -9.94 -1.40
N ARG A 12 -17.78 -11.05 -2.05
CA ARG A 12 -16.79 -12.03 -1.54
C ARG A 12 -15.34 -11.64 -1.85
N LEU A 13 -15.15 -10.52 -2.55
CA LEU A 13 -13.84 -10.03 -2.99
C LEU A 13 -13.61 -8.61 -2.49
N LEU A 14 -12.43 -8.36 -1.92
CA LEU A 14 -11.92 -7.02 -1.66
C LEU A 14 -10.89 -6.64 -2.73
N TYR A 15 -10.97 -5.41 -3.24
CA TYR A 15 -10.01 -4.86 -4.19
C TYR A 15 -9.63 -3.43 -3.80
N VAL A 16 -8.35 -3.17 -3.52
CA VAL A 16 -7.84 -1.86 -3.08
C VAL A 16 -6.65 -1.44 -3.95
N ARG A 17 -6.61 -0.16 -4.34
CA ARG A 17 -5.46 0.45 -5.02
C ARG A 17 -4.95 1.69 -4.29
N PHE A 18 -3.70 1.70 -3.87
CA PHE A 18 -3.04 2.85 -3.27
C PHE A 18 -2.31 3.67 -4.33
N HIS A 19 -2.75 4.90 -4.59
CA HIS A 19 -2.16 5.76 -5.62
C HIS A 19 -1.20 6.84 -5.08
N GLY A 20 -1.03 6.94 -3.76
CA GLY A 20 -0.34 8.05 -3.12
C GLY A 20 -1.29 9.16 -2.67
N ARG A 21 -0.72 10.15 -1.95
CA ARG A 21 -1.45 11.30 -1.40
C ARG A 21 -0.98 12.67 -1.95
N LYS A 22 -0.25 12.68 -3.08
CA LYS A 22 0.16 13.90 -3.83
C LYS A 22 -1.04 14.62 -4.47
N PHE A 23 -1.90 15.22 -3.65
CA PHE A 23 -3.11 15.91 -4.12
C PHE A 23 -2.78 17.19 -4.91
N ASP A 24 -1.79 17.93 -4.46
CA ASP A 24 -1.26 19.14 -5.11
C ASP A 24 -0.82 18.88 -6.55
N LYS A 25 -0.22 17.71 -6.81
CA LYS A 25 0.23 17.29 -8.14
C LYS A 25 -0.83 16.57 -8.96
N TRP A 26 -1.97 16.19 -8.36
CA TRP A 26 -2.97 15.34 -9.02
C TRP A 26 -3.51 15.95 -10.31
N TRP A 27 -3.82 17.25 -10.29
CA TRP A 27 -4.30 18.01 -11.46
C TRP A 27 -3.23 18.94 -12.03
N ARG A 28 -2.25 19.36 -11.24
CA ARG A 28 -1.21 20.33 -11.62
C ARG A 28 0.18 19.71 -11.44
N HIS A 29 0.70 19.12 -12.50
CA HIS A 29 2.04 18.51 -12.54
C HIS A 29 2.74 18.87 -13.85
N GLN A 30 4.07 18.84 -13.84
CA GLN A 30 4.87 19.00 -15.06
C GLN A 30 5.02 17.64 -15.76
N HIS A 31 5.20 16.59 -14.97
CA HIS A 31 5.30 15.20 -15.42
C HIS A 31 4.17 14.34 -14.85
N ARG A 32 3.63 13.44 -15.67
CA ARG A 32 2.45 12.62 -15.31
C ARG A 32 2.68 11.78 -14.05
N ASP A 33 3.91 11.36 -13.82
CA ASP A 33 4.29 10.44 -12.76
C ASP A 33 4.29 11.11 -11.37
N GLU A 34 4.36 12.44 -11.30
CA GLU A 34 4.36 13.20 -10.04
C GLU A 34 3.10 12.95 -9.19
N ARG A 35 1.99 12.55 -9.81
CA ARG A 35 0.74 12.19 -9.12
C ARG A 35 0.89 10.94 -8.25
N TYR A 36 1.79 10.04 -8.65
CA TYR A 36 2.04 8.74 -8.04
C TYR A 36 3.33 8.72 -7.23
N ASP A 37 4.15 9.77 -7.32
CA ASP A 37 5.42 9.88 -6.62
C ASP A 37 5.22 10.18 -5.12
N TYR A 38 4.82 9.15 -4.38
CA TYR A 38 4.50 9.24 -2.96
C TYR A 38 4.93 7.98 -2.25
N LEU A 39 5.66 8.11 -1.15
CA LEU A 39 5.98 7.01 -0.26
C LEU A 39 5.08 7.15 0.96
N TYR A 40 4.19 6.20 1.17
CA TYR A 40 3.40 6.18 2.41
C TYR A 40 4.31 5.90 3.60
N THR A 41 4.07 6.56 4.73
CA THR A 41 4.72 6.16 5.98
C THR A 41 4.02 4.96 6.61
N ARG A 42 4.67 4.32 7.59
CA ARG A 42 4.08 3.21 8.35
C ARG A 42 2.78 3.64 9.03
N GLU A 43 2.77 4.82 9.63
CA GLU A 43 1.64 5.42 10.33
C GLU A 43 0.49 5.69 9.36
N GLU A 44 0.78 6.10 8.13
CA GLU A 44 -0.25 6.31 7.11
C GLU A 44 -0.87 4.99 6.61
N LEU A 45 -0.13 3.90 6.64
CA LEU A 45 -0.60 2.56 6.27
C LEU A 45 -1.38 1.88 7.41
N GLN A 46 -1.06 2.21 8.67
CA GLN A 46 -1.60 1.54 9.86
C GLN A 46 -3.14 1.45 9.90
N PRO A 47 -3.92 2.52 9.59
CA PRO A 47 -5.38 2.41 9.59
C PRO A 47 -5.90 1.38 8.59
N TYR A 48 -5.27 1.28 7.42
CA TYR A 48 -5.65 0.29 6.40
C TYR A 48 -5.24 -1.12 6.83
N VAL A 49 -4.09 -1.28 7.48
CA VAL A 49 -3.66 -2.56 8.05
C VAL A 49 -4.69 -3.06 9.06
N VAL A 50 -5.13 -2.20 9.99
CA VAL A 50 -6.14 -2.58 10.99
C VAL A 50 -7.43 -3.03 10.32
N GLN A 51 -7.93 -2.27 9.34
CA GLN A 51 -9.12 -2.66 8.58
C GLN A 51 -8.92 -3.99 7.85
N LEU A 52 -7.78 -4.16 7.17
CA LEU A 52 -7.45 -5.38 6.44
C LEU A 52 -7.36 -6.60 7.35
N LYS A 53 -6.84 -6.47 8.58
CA LYS A 53 -6.86 -7.58 9.57
C LYS A 53 -8.30 -8.02 9.86
N SER A 54 -9.22 -7.08 10.11
CA SER A 54 -10.64 -7.40 10.29
C SER A 54 -11.29 -8.00 9.04
N VAL A 55 -10.88 -7.58 7.85
CA VAL A 55 -11.35 -8.19 6.59
C VAL A 55 -10.87 -9.63 6.43
N LEU A 56 -9.61 -9.90 6.77
CA LEU A 56 -9.01 -11.24 6.67
C LEU A 56 -9.64 -12.24 7.66
N GLU A 57 -10.20 -11.75 8.76
CA GLU A 57 -10.97 -12.56 9.72
C GLU A 57 -12.42 -12.83 9.27
N ASN A 58 -12.93 -12.06 8.30
CA ASN A 58 -14.30 -12.21 7.81
C ASN A 58 -14.43 -13.40 6.84
N LYS A 59 -15.22 -14.41 7.25
CA LYS A 59 -15.46 -15.64 6.47
C LYS A 59 -16.24 -15.42 5.16
N ASP A 60 -16.95 -14.31 5.02
CA ASP A 60 -17.66 -13.97 3.78
C ASP A 60 -16.71 -13.51 2.67
N ILE A 61 -15.49 -13.10 3.03
CA ILE A 61 -14.44 -12.70 2.08
C ILE A 61 -13.60 -13.91 1.70
N GLN A 62 -13.62 -14.24 0.41
CA GLN A 62 -12.82 -15.34 -0.13
C GLN A 62 -11.43 -14.88 -0.53
N ARG A 63 -11.27 -13.66 -1.05
CA ARG A 63 -9.97 -13.10 -1.48
C ARG A 63 -9.92 -11.58 -1.35
N ALA A 64 -8.76 -11.07 -0.97
CA ALA A 64 -8.43 -9.66 -1.01
C ALA A 64 -7.25 -9.41 -1.96
N TYR A 65 -7.40 -8.44 -2.85
CA TYR A 65 -6.35 -7.98 -3.75
C TYR A 65 -6.00 -6.53 -3.43
N ILE A 66 -4.74 -6.30 -3.07
CA ILE A 66 -4.24 -4.98 -2.66
C ILE A 66 -3.09 -4.63 -3.58
N PHE A 67 -3.20 -3.49 -4.26
CA PHE A 67 -2.20 -3.02 -5.20
C PHE A 67 -1.68 -1.65 -4.81
N PHE A 68 -0.37 -1.49 -4.83
CA PHE A 68 0.29 -0.19 -4.74
C PHE A 68 0.61 0.30 -6.15
N ASN A 69 0.12 1.49 -6.48
CA ASN A 69 0.26 2.16 -7.78
C ASN A 69 1.10 3.45 -7.70
N ASN A 70 1.68 3.73 -6.54
CA ASN A 70 2.68 4.77 -6.32
C ASN A 70 4.07 4.29 -6.81
N HIS A 71 4.16 3.88 -8.07
CA HIS A 71 5.31 3.18 -8.65
C HIS A 71 6.63 3.97 -8.80
N PRO A 72 6.66 5.32 -8.92
CA PRO A 72 7.91 6.04 -9.16
C PRO A 72 9.00 5.73 -8.12
N GLY A 73 10.18 5.34 -8.60
CA GLY A 73 11.31 4.96 -7.75
C GLY A 73 11.13 3.67 -6.96
N ALA A 74 10.23 2.77 -7.36
CA ALA A 74 9.91 1.53 -6.63
C ALA A 74 9.21 1.73 -5.26
N LYS A 75 8.66 2.92 -4.98
CA LYS A 75 7.91 3.21 -3.75
C LYS A 75 6.71 2.28 -3.55
N ALA A 76 6.06 1.85 -4.63
CA ALA A 76 4.99 0.85 -4.58
C ALA A 76 5.46 -0.49 -4.00
N VAL A 77 6.67 -0.94 -4.37
CA VAL A 77 7.26 -2.18 -3.82
C VAL A 77 7.59 -1.98 -2.36
N ALA A 78 8.23 -0.87 -2.00
CA ALA A 78 8.55 -0.54 -0.62
C ALA A 78 7.30 -0.53 0.27
N ASN A 79 6.23 0.18 -0.13
CA ASN A 79 5.00 0.21 0.65
C ASN A 79 4.26 -1.13 0.71
N ALA A 80 4.32 -1.96 -0.35
CA ALA A 80 3.79 -3.32 -0.30
C ALA A 80 4.52 -4.18 0.74
N VAL A 81 5.86 -4.07 0.82
CA VAL A 81 6.66 -4.75 1.85
C VAL A 81 6.32 -4.23 3.25
N MET A 82 6.22 -2.92 3.44
CA MET A 82 5.84 -2.33 4.73
C MET A 82 4.46 -2.80 5.21
N MET A 83 3.48 -2.86 4.31
CA MET A 83 2.13 -3.34 4.64
C MET A 83 2.14 -4.83 4.96
N ARG A 84 2.90 -5.65 4.20
CA ARG A 84 3.07 -7.08 4.50
C ARG A 84 3.69 -7.30 5.88
N ALA A 85 4.71 -6.54 6.24
CA ALA A 85 5.33 -6.60 7.56
C ALA A 85 4.31 -6.30 8.68
N GLN A 86 3.51 -5.25 8.53
CA GLN A 86 2.47 -4.88 9.52
C GLN A 86 1.29 -5.88 9.58
N LEU A 87 1.05 -6.62 8.50
CA LEU A 87 0.06 -7.69 8.42
C LEU A 87 0.62 -9.06 8.86
N ASP A 88 1.89 -9.13 9.27
CA ASP A 88 2.58 -10.37 9.64
C ASP A 88 2.63 -11.39 8.48
N ILE A 89 2.63 -10.90 7.23
CA ILE A 89 2.70 -11.71 6.00
C ILE A 89 4.15 -11.74 5.52
N PRO A 90 4.85 -12.89 5.55
CA PRO A 90 6.27 -12.96 5.22
C PRO A 90 6.52 -12.61 3.75
N VAL A 91 7.56 -11.82 3.46
CA VAL A 91 8.05 -11.63 2.08
C VAL A 91 8.93 -12.83 1.74
N LYS A 92 8.54 -13.61 0.72
CA LYS A 92 9.23 -14.87 0.36
C LYS A 92 10.53 -14.66 -0.42
N THR A 93 10.73 -13.47 -0.96
CA THR A 93 11.88 -13.13 -1.82
C THR A 93 12.76 -12.15 -1.08
N GLU A 94 14.07 -12.32 -1.19
CA GLU A 94 15.04 -11.35 -0.69
C GLU A 94 14.84 -10.00 -1.39
N LEU A 95 14.95 -8.93 -0.62
CA LEU A 95 14.85 -7.57 -1.15
C LEU A 95 16.22 -7.18 -1.72
N PRO A 96 16.29 -6.60 -2.93
CA PRO A 96 17.56 -6.12 -3.45
C PRO A 96 18.20 -5.08 -2.52
N ASP A 97 19.51 -5.16 -2.29
CA ASP A 97 20.24 -4.26 -1.39
C ASP A 97 19.97 -2.79 -1.68
N LYS A 98 19.99 -2.42 -2.97
CA LYS A 98 19.70 -1.05 -3.41
C LYS A 98 18.31 -0.56 -2.99
N LEU A 99 17.31 -1.44 -2.94
CA LEU A 99 15.96 -1.07 -2.47
C LEU A 99 16.00 -0.75 -0.98
N VAL A 100 16.72 -1.56 -0.22
CA VAL A 100 16.86 -1.43 1.23
C VAL A 100 17.68 -0.19 1.60
N GLU A 101 18.75 0.10 0.86
CA GLU A 101 19.53 1.33 0.99
C GLU A 101 18.69 2.58 0.68
N THR A 102 17.82 2.49 -0.34
CA THR A 102 16.93 3.60 -0.73
C THR A 102 15.79 3.82 0.27
N TYR A 103 15.30 2.73 0.89
CA TYR A 103 14.16 2.70 1.81
C TYR A 103 14.53 1.97 3.11
N PRO A 104 15.35 2.60 3.98
CA PRO A 104 15.85 1.97 5.21
C PRO A 104 14.72 1.56 6.18
N GLU A 105 13.56 2.19 6.10
CA GLU A 105 12.36 1.86 6.89
C GLU A 105 11.82 0.44 6.63
N LEU A 106 12.30 -0.26 5.59
CA LEU A 106 11.98 -1.67 5.33
C LEU A 106 12.65 -2.63 6.33
N ILE A 107 13.73 -2.24 6.99
CA ILE A 107 14.44 -3.05 8.00
C ILE A 107 14.00 -2.68 9.42
N SER A 108 13.62 -1.42 9.65
CA SER A 108 13.17 -0.96 10.97
C SER A 108 11.86 -1.65 11.37
N LYS A 109 11.89 -2.37 12.49
CA LYS A 109 10.74 -3.05 13.09
C LYS A 109 9.70 -2.06 13.60
#